data_AF-A0A7V8EIZ1-F1
#
_entry.id   AF-A0A7V8EIZ1-F1
#
_cell.length_a   1.000
_cell.length_b   1.000
_cell.length_c   1.000
_cell.angle_alpha   90.00
_cell.angle_beta   90.00
_cell.angle_gamma   90.00
#
_symmetry.space_group_name_H-M   'P 1'
#
loop_
_entity.id
_entity.type
_entity.pdbx_description
1 polymer ?
#
loop_
_entity_poly.entity_id
_entity_poly.type
_entity_poly.pdbx_seq_one_letter_code
_entity_poly.pdbx_strand_id
1 'polypeptide(L)'
;MISTNDRNEKDSDDIGLLFHSILRYGEANEERLDRSIVAIGYGVLLANAEKAASEIALQSVDEGDDWDGCVWLQRMEDIDAGSLAEALYSDEVNIPSVVREWLNKYS
;
A
#
# COMPACT_ATOMS: atom_id res chain seq x y z
N MET A 1 -1.38 -10.18 11.56
CA MET A 1 -2.02 -11.25 10.76
C MET A 1 -3.51 -11.06 10.93
N ILE A 2 -4.22 -10.79 9.84
CA ILE A 2 -5.68 -10.65 9.82
C ILE A 2 -6.29 -12.03 10.16
N SER A 3 -6.38 -12.33 11.45
CA SER A 3 -7.04 -13.53 12.00
C SER A 3 -8.38 -13.19 12.65
N THR A 4 -8.76 -11.91 12.68
CA THR A 4 -9.99 -11.40 13.26
C THR A 4 -10.45 -10.19 12.45
N ASN A 5 -11.69 -10.21 11.94
CA ASN A 5 -12.36 -9.10 11.25
C ASN A 5 -12.67 -7.94 12.22
N ASP A 6 -11.66 -7.41 12.88
CA ASP A 6 -11.75 -6.17 13.64
C ASP A 6 -10.74 -5.18 13.05
N ARG A 7 -11.12 -4.59 11.91
CA ARG A 7 -10.30 -3.66 11.12
C ARG A 7 -10.48 -2.18 11.52
N ASN A 8 -11.10 -1.92 12.67
CA ASN A 8 -11.13 -0.56 13.24
C ASN A 8 -9.78 -0.13 13.81
N GLU A 9 -8.81 -1.04 13.87
CA GLU A 9 -7.47 -0.79 14.39
C GLU A 9 -6.43 -0.94 13.27
N LYS A 10 -5.48 0.00 13.22
CA LYS A 10 -4.37 -0.01 12.25
C LYS A 10 -3.58 -1.31 12.41
N ASP A 11 -3.67 -2.23 11.44
CA ASP A 11 -2.82 -3.43 11.45
C ASP A 11 -1.38 -3.03 11.13
N SER A 12 -0.50 -3.21 12.12
CA SER A 12 0.92 -2.87 11.99
C SER A 12 1.62 -3.73 10.94
N ASP A 13 1.10 -4.93 10.66
CA ASP A 13 1.62 -5.81 9.62
C ASP A 13 1.32 -5.25 8.22
N ASP A 14 0.11 -4.73 7.99
CA ASP A 14 -0.27 -4.11 6.70
C ASP A 14 0.56 -2.84 6.45
N ILE A 15 0.74 -2.02 7.49
CA ILE A 15 1.61 -0.83 7.41
C ILE A 15 3.05 -1.23 7.10
N GLY A 16 3.58 -2.21 7.82
CA GLY A 16 4.95 -2.70 7.63
C GLY A 16 5.18 -3.27 6.23
N LEU A 17 4.22 -4.05 5.73
CA LEU A 17 4.25 -4.62 4.39
C LEU A 17 4.22 -3.53 3.32
N LEU A 18 3.27 -2.60 3.38
CA LEU A 18 3.18 -1.51 2.42
C LEU A 18 4.43 -0.64 2.44
N PHE A 19 4.93 -0.31 3.63
CA PHE A 19 6.17 0.45 3.75
C PHE A 19 7.35 -0.31 3.13
N HIS A 20 7.49 -1.61 3.40
CA HIS A 20 8.50 -2.45 2.77
C HIS A 20 8.39 -2.41 1.24
N SER A 21 7.20 -2.61 0.68
CA SER A 21 6.98 -2.63 -0.77
C SER A 21 7.28 -1.29 -1.43
N ILE A 22 6.92 -0.17 -0.80
CA ILE A 22 7.27 1.18 -1.30
C ILE A 22 8.78 1.35 -1.41
N LEU A 23 9.53 0.93 -0.39
CA LEU A 23 10.99 1.00 -0.42
C LEU A 23 11.57 0.10 -1.51
N ARG A 24 11.09 -1.15 -1.60
CA ARG A 24 11.51 -2.11 -2.62
C ARG A 24 11.23 -1.63 -4.04
N TYR A 25 10.09 -0.96 -4.26
CA TYR A 25 9.78 -0.32 -5.53
C TYR A 25 10.83 0.75 -5.88
N GLY A 26 11.14 1.64 -4.93
CA GLY A 26 12.16 2.68 -5.11
C GLY A 26 13.54 2.11 -5.42
N GLU A 27 13.98 1.10 -4.67
CA GLU A 27 15.27 0.42 -4.89
C GLU A 27 15.34 -0.30 -6.24
N ALA A 28 14.30 -1.06 -6.58
CA ALA A 28 14.26 -1.82 -7.83
C ALA A 28 14.21 -0.93 -9.08
N ASN A 29 13.77 0.32 -8.93
CA ASN A 29 13.60 1.27 -10.02
C ASN A 29 14.54 2.48 -9.91
N GLU A 30 15.54 2.47 -9.03
CA GLU A 30 16.41 3.62 -8.78
C GLU A 30 17.12 4.12 -10.05
N GLU A 31 17.52 3.23 -10.96
CA GLU A 31 18.16 3.63 -12.23
C GLU A 31 17.17 4.29 -13.21
N ARG A 32 15.89 3.95 -13.11
CA ARG A 32 14.81 4.47 -13.97
C ARG A 32 14.19 5.74 -13.38
N LEU A 33 14.05 5.79 -12.07
CA LEU A 33 13.48 6.90 -11.33
C LEU A 33 14.58 7.92 -11.08
N ASP A 34 14.38 9.16 -11.53
CA ASP A 34 15.30 10.27 -11.23
C ASP A 34 15.18 10.77 -9.77
N ARG A 35 14.83 9.88 -8.84
CA ARG A 35 14.46 10.22 -7.47
C ARG A 35 14.68 9.05 -6.52
N SER A 36 15.51 9.28 -5.50
CA SER A 36 15.83 8.31 -4.46
C SER A 36 14.86 8.36 -3.27
N ILE A 37 14.86 7.29 -2.48
CA ILE A 37 14.10 7.19 -1.21
C ILE A 37 14.44 8.36 -0.28
N VAL A 38 15.71 8.73 -0.22
CA VAL A 38 16.19 9.82 0.64
C VAL A 38 15.61 11.17 0.19
N ALA A 39 15.43 11.38 -1.11
CA ALA A 39 14.86 12.61 -1.64
C ALA A 39 13.38 12.78 -1.28
N ILE A 40 12.61 11.69 -1.16
CA ILE A 40 11.20 11.73 -0.70
C ILE A 40 11.14 11.76 0.84
N GLY A 41 11.98 10.97 1.49
CA GLY A 41 12.10 10.87 2.94
C GLY A 41 11.31 9.69 3.52
N TYR A 42 11.99 8.88 4.33
CA TYR A 42 11.42 7.69 4.99
C TYR A 42 10.15 7.99 5.80
N GLY A 43 10.11 9.13 6.50
CA GLY A 43 8.94 9.53 7.27
C GLY A 43 7.71 9.83 6.41
N VAL A 44 7.92 10.38 5.19
CA VAL A 44 6.84 10.63 4.23
C VAL A 44 6.31 9.31 3.69
N LEU A 45 7.22 8.41 3.27
CA LEU A 45 6.85 7.09 2.75
C LEU A 45 6.15 6.23 3.81
N LEU A 46 6.59 6.28 5.07
CA LEU A 46 5.91 5.61 6.18
C LEU A 46 4.51 6.20 6.42
N ALA A 47 4.38 7.52 6.41
CA ALA A 47 3.07 8.18 6.56
C ALA A 47 2.13 7.83 5.39
N ASN A 48 2.65 7.66 4.17
CA ASN A 48 1.88 7.18 3.03
C ASN A 48 1.38 5.75 3.27
N ALA A 49 2.25 4.85 3.74
CA ALA A 49 1.87 3.47 4.08
C ALA A 49 0.80 3.42 5.19
N GLU A 50 0.97 4.20 6.27
CA GLU A 50 -0.01 4.27 7.37
C GLU A 50 -1.39 4.73 6.91
N LYS A 51 -1.43 5.78 6.09
CA LYS A 51 -2.68 6.28 5.52
C LYS A 51 -3.27 5.28 4.54
N ALA A 52 -2.45 4.64 3.72
CA ALA A 52 -2.93 3.68 2.72
C ALA A 52 -3.55 2.45 3.40
N ALA A 53 -2.91 1.88 4.41
CA ALA A 53 -3.47 0.79 5.20
C ALA A 53 -4.82 1.18 5.83
N SER A 54 -4.91 2.39 6.38
CA SER A 54 -6.14 2.91 6.98
C SER A 54 -7.27 3.08 5.94
N GLU A 55 -6.94 3.60 4.76
CA GLU A 55 -7.89 3.77 3.66
C GLU A 55 -8.32 2.44 3.04
N ILE A 56 -7.43 1.45 2.97
CA ILE A 56 -7.77 0.10 2.51
C ILE A 56 -8.81 -0.50 3.44
N ALA A 57 -8.56 -0.46 4.75
CA ALA A 57 -9.51 -0.94 5.74
C ALA A 57 -10.86 -0.21 5.69
N LEU A 58 -10.86 1.11 5.45
CA LEU A 58 -12.08 1.92 5.38
C LEU A 58 -12.89 1.69 4.09
N GLN A 59 -12.22 1.48 2.96
CA GLN A 59 -12.84 1.43 1.64
C GLN A 59 -13.07 0.00 1.12
N SER A 60 -12.45 -1.02 1.73
CA SER A 60 -12.72 -2.42 1.41
C SER A 60 -14.14 -2.80 1.83
N VAL A 61 -14.92 -3.36 0.91
CA VAL A 61 -16.26 -3.89 1.21
C VAL A 61 -16.11 -5.24 1.91
N ASP A 62 -16.55 -5.31 3.17
CA ASP A 62 -16.35 -6.42 4.12
C ASP A 62 -17.18 -7.69 3.81
N GLU A 63 -17.69 -7.84 2.59
CA GLU A 63 -18.67 -8.88 2.24
C GLU A 63 -18.33 -9.53 0.90
N GLY A 64 -17.64 -10.68 0.96
CA GLY A 64 -17.48 -11.58 -0.18
C GLY A 64 -16.67 -12.82 0.16
N ASP A 65 -17.09 -13.98 -0.38
CA ASP A 65 -16.34 -15.25 -0.32
C ASP A 65 -14.93 -15.16 -0.97
N ASP A 66 -14.65 -14.05 -1.67
CA ASP A 66 -13.39 -13.75 -2.37
C ASP A 66 -12.35 -13.02 -1.51
N TRP A 67 -12.66 -12.71 -0.25
CA TRP A 67 -11.67 -12.11 0.65
C TRP A 67 -10.71 -13.19 1.17
N ASP A 68 -9.70 -13.49 0.37
CA ASP A 68 -8.54 -14.27 0.79
C ASP A 68 -7.44 -13.32 1.29
N GLY A 69 -7.19 -13.34 2.60
CA GLY A 69 -6.13 -12.55 3.24
C GLY A 69 -4.74 -12.81 2.63
N CYS A 70 -4.47 -14.01 2.11
CA CYS A 70 -3.22 -14.30 1.42
C CYS A 70 -3.11 -13.60 0.06
N VAL A 71 -4.20 -13.52 -0.70
CA VAL A 71 -4.24 -12.80 -1.98
C VAL A 71 -4.07 -11.30 -1.75
N TRP A 72 -4.68 -10.75 -0.70
CA TRP A 72 -4.52 -9.34 -0.35
C TRP A 72 -3.08 -8.98 0.03
N LEU A 73 -2.42 -9.81 0.83
CA LEU A 73 -1.01 -9.61 1.17
C LEU A 73 -0.12 -9.62 -0.08
N GLN A 74 -0.32 -10.57 -1.00
CA GLN A 74 0.43 -10.62 -2.26
C GLN A 74 0.22 -9.36 -3.12
N ARG A 75 -1.00 -8.82 -3.16
CA ARG A 75 -1.30 -7.59 -3.90
C ARG A 75 -0.67 -6.35 -3.25
N MET A 76 -0.59 -6.31 -1.92
CA MET A 76 0.10 -5.24 -1.21
C MET A 76 1.62 -5.34 -1.33
N GLU A 77 2.15 -6.56 -1.49
CA GLU A 77 3.57 -6.81 -1.69
C GLU A 77 4.06 -6.32 -3.07
N ASP A 78 3.19 -6.26 -4.06
CA ASP A 78 3.49 -5.97 -5.46
C ASP A 78 4.26 -4.64 -5.69
N ILE A 79 5.34 -4.73 -6.46
CA ILE A 79 6.22 -3.61 -6.84
C ILE A 79 6.30 -3.40 -8.36
N ASP A 80 5.47 -4.08 -9.13
CA ASP A 80 5.45 -3.89 -10.59
C ASP A 80 4.74 -2.58 -10.98
N ALA A 81 4.84 -2.21 -12.25
CA ALA A 81 4.15 -1.05 -12.77
C ALA A 81 2.62 -1.19 -12.59
N GLY A 82 1.99 -0.13 -12.08
CA GLY A 82 0.58 -0.09 -11.73
C GLY A 82 0.26 -0.61 -10.33
N SER A 83 1.26 -1.03 -9.54
CA SER A 83 1.08 -1.47 -8.17
C SER A 83 0.75 -0.31 -7.23
N LEU A 84 0.31 -0.65 -6.02
CA LEU A 84 0.09 0.35 -4.98
C LEU A 84 1.42 0.96 -4.51
N ALA A 85 2.49 0.18 -4.47
CA ALA A 85 3.81 0.66 -4.09
C ALA A 85 4.33 1.76 -5.03
N GLU A 86 4.12 1.62 -6.35
CA GLU A 86 4.46 2.67 -7.32
C GLU A 86 3.71 3.97 -7.01
N ALA A 87 2.40 3.90 -6.79
CA ALA A 87 1.58 5.07 -6.57
C ALA A 87 1.87 5.78 -5.23
N LEU A 88 2.33 5.03 -4.22
CA LEU A 88 2.68 5.55 -2.90
C LEU A 88 4.12 6.09 -2.80
N TYR A 89 4.98 5.79 -3.78
CA TYR A 89 6.35 6.32 -3.88
C TYR A 89 6.35 7.78 -4.38
N SER A 90 5.78 8.69 -3.60
CA SER A 90 5.65 10.11 -3.92
C SER A 90 5.71 10.98 -2.66
N ASP A 91 6.19 12.21 -2.79
CA ASP A 91 6.12 13.27 -1.78
C ASP A 91 4.72 13.89 -1.69
N GLU A 92 3.97 13.87 -2.79
CA GLU A 92 2.59 14.35 -2.87
C GLU A 92 1.69 13.26 -3.46
N VAL A 93 0.81 12.68 -2.64
CA VAL A 93 -0.12 11.64 -3.06
C VAL A 93 -1.48 11.80 -2.40
N ASN A 94 -2.55 11.70 -3.20
CA ASN A 94 -3.91 11.64 -2.70
C ASN A 94 -4.24 10.19 -2.34
N ILE A 95 -3.80 9.77 -1.15
CA ILE A 95 -3.92 8.39 -0.65
C ILE A 95 -5.34 7.83 -0.79
N PRO A 96 -6.42 8.53 -0.36
CA PRO A 96 -7.77 7.98 -0.49
C PRO A 96 -8.17 7.66 -1.92
N SER A 97 -7.74 8.48 -2.89
CA SER A 97 -8.06 8.28 -4.31
C SER A 97 -7.24 7.15 -4.91
N VAL A 98 -5.93 7.10 -4.61
CA VAL A 98 -5.04 6.03 -5.06
C VAL A 98 -5.51 4.67 -4.55
N VAL A 99 -5.86 4.58 -3.27
CA VAL A 99 -6.37 3.33 -2.68
C VAL A 99 -7.68 2.92 -3.35
N ARG A 100 -8.60 3.86 -3.57
CA ARG A 100 -9.87 3.56 -4.27
C ARG A 100 -9.64 3.01 -5.67
N GLU A 101 -8.79 3.67 -6.44
CA GLU A 101 -8.46 3.25 -7.81
C GLU A 101 -7.82 1.87 -7.82
N TRP A 102 -6.93 1.60 -6.87
CA TRP A 102 -6.30 0.30 -6.70
C TRP A 102 -7.30 -0.79 -6.30
N LEU A 103 -8.18 -0.53 -5.31
CA LEU A 103 -9.23 -1.46 -4.89
C LEU A 103 -10.17 -1.81 -6.06
N ASN A 104 -10.56 -0.81 -6.87
CA ASN A 104 -11.43 -1.00 -8.04
C ASN A 104 -10.82 -1.87 -9.15
N LYS A 105 -9.50 -2.09 -9.17
CA LYS A 105 -8.88 -3.06 -10.12
C LYS A 105 -9.20 -4.51 -9.75
N TYR A 106 -9.64 -4.75 -8.51
CA TYR A 106 -9.79 -6.07 -7.94
C TYR A 106 -11.19 -6.35 -7.34
N SER A 107 -12.11 -5.38 -7.44
CA SER A 107 -13.55 -5.52 -7.16
C SER A 107 -14.30 -6.05 -8.37
#